data_AF-A0A3D3A541-F1
#
_entry.id   AF-A0A3D3A541-F1
#
_cell.length_a   1.000
_cell.length_b   1.000
_cell.length_c   1.000
_cell.angle_alpha   90.00
_cell.angle_beta   90.00
_cell.angle_gamma   90.00
#
_symmetry.space_group_name_H-M   'P 1'
#
loop_
_entity.id
_entity.type
_entity.pdbx_description
1 polymer ?
#
loop_
_entity_poly.entity_id
_entity_poly.type
_entity_poly.pdbx_seq_one_letter_code
_entity_poly.pdbx_strand_id
1 'polypeptide(L)'
;DFNQEALVATADHFRQKGVKGHFIWGDIGDPDRLALDLYELHGVRLGDLMSVRSFLDHNRVYNPPIIDRPEAPMSSGAFAFRGKRLKLRNVEQSLKEHLMKWSPYVAQHGLLMIELHTVAPENARLMQGKLPATAYDATHGFSDQYILEIPVFDAMAAEAGLEMQAEHSRTFPSSLPATVSLRFFRA
;
A
#
# COMPACT_ATOMS: atom_id res chain seq x y z
N ASP A 1 -14.42 2.17 -2.22
CA ASP A 1 -14.24 1.46 -0.93
C ASP A 1 -14.94 0.12 -1.05
N PHE A 2 -14.39 -0.94 -0.47
CA PHE A 2 -15.04 -2.26 -0.51
C PHE A 2 -16.15 -2.38 0.56
N ASN A 3 -16.18 -1.47 1.54
CA ASN A 3 -17.20 -1.37 2.57
C ASN A 3 -18.31 -0.36 2.18
N GLN A 4 -19.56 -0.84 2.13
CA GLN A 4 -20.72 -0.04 1.75
C GLN A 4 -21.02 1.10 2.73
N GLU A 5 -20.84 0.90 4.03
CA GLU A 5 -21.08 1.93 5.06
C GLU A 5 -20.09 3.08 4.92
N ALA A 6 -18.83 2.77 4.60
CA ALA A 6 -17.80 3.77 4.34
C ALA A 6 -18.15 4.64 3.11
N LEU A 7 -18.71 4.02 2.06
CA LEU A 7 -19.19 4.76 0.88
C LEU A 7 -20.32 5.72 1.23
N VAL A 8 -21.32 5.28 2.01
CA VAL A 8 -22.45 6.12 2.43
C VAL A 8 -21.96 7.29 3.28
N ALA A 9 -21.12 7.01 4.29
CA ALA A 9 -20.56 8.05 5.15
C ALA A 9 -19.74 9.09 4.35
N THR A 10 -18.96 8.64 3.37
CA THR A 10 -18.17 9.52 2.51
C THR A 10 -19.07 10.38 1.61
N ALA A 11 -20.11 9.79 1.01
CA ALA A 11 -21.07 10.50 0.18
C ALA A 11 -21.82 11.59 0.96
N ASP A 12 -22.23 11.29 2.20
CA ASP A 12 -22.88 12.26 3.08
C ASP A 12 -21.94 13.39 3.47
N HIS A 13 -20.67 13.09 3.76
CA HIS A 13 -19.67 14.11 4.07
C HIS A 13 -19.45 15.07 2.89
N PHE A 14 -19.31 14.54 1.67
CA PHE A 14 -19.17 15.37 0.46
C PHE A 14 -20.40 16.25 0.24
N ARG A 15 -21.61 15.71 0.43
CA ARG A 15 -22.86 16.47 0.33
C ARG A 15 -22.90 17.62 1.34
N GLN A 16 -22.52 17.36 2.59
CA GLN A 16 -22.46 18.39 3.64
C GLN A 16 -21.44 19.50 3.33
N LYS A 17 -20.35 19.16 2.63
CA LYS A 17 -19.30 20.11 2.22
C LYS A 17 -19.57 20.79 0.88
N GLY A 18 -20.66 20.44 0.19
CA GLY A 18 -20.97 20.97 -1.15
C GLY A 18 -19.98 20.54 -2.23
N VAL A 19 -19.27 19.44 -2.00
CA VAL A 19 -18.27 18.89 -2.95
C VAL A 19 -18.94 17.85 -3.83
N LYS A 20 -18.69 17.92 -5.14
CA LYS A 20 -19.14 16.89 -6.08
C LYS A 20 -18.22 15.68 -6.00
N GLY A 21 -18.79 14.49 -5.96
CA GLY A 21 -18.05 13.24 -5.92
C GLY A 21 -18.86 12.10 -6.53
N HIS A 22 -18.13 11.12 -7.07
CA HIS A 22 -18.67 9.83 -7.50
C HIS A 22 -18.20 8.78 -6.49
N PHE A 23 -19.11 7.92 -6.04
CA PHE A 23 -18.85 6.92 -5.01
C PHE A 23 -19.14 5.55 -5.58
N ILE A 24 -18.08 4.77 -5.77
CA ILE A 24 -18.16 3.42 -6.33
C ILE A 24 -17.52 2.42 -5.39
N TRP A 25 -18.03 1.20 -5.43
CA TRP A 25 -17.38 0.07 -4.80
C TRP A 25 -16.02 -0.19 -5.48
N GLY A 26 -15.03 -0.63 -4.71
CA GLY A 26 -13.73 -1.00 -5.27
C GLY A 26 -12.81 -1.62 -4.25
N ASP A 27 -12.02 -2.59 -4.69
CA ASP A 27 -10.98 -3.27 -3.92
C ASP A 27 -9.60 -2.83 -4.42
N ILE A 28 -8.71 -2.49 -3.50
CA ILE A 28 -7.33 -2.13 -3.83
C ILE A 28 -6.58 -3.30 -4.49
N GLY A 29 -6.96 -4.54 -4.22
CA GLY A 29 -6.36 -5.74 -4.81
C GLY A 29 -6.74 -6.01 -6.27
N ASP A 30 -7.73 -5.27 -6.81
CA ASP A 30 -8.31 -5.46 -8.14
C ASP A 30 -8.55 -4.11 -8.88
N PRO A 31 -7.45 -3.43 -9.30
CA PRO A 31 -7.57 -2.18 -10.04
C PRO A 31 -8.21 -2.34 -11.43
N ASP A 32 -8.14 -3.54 -12.02
CA ASP A 32 -8.79 -3.85 -13.31
C ASP A 32 -10.31 -3.73 -13.18
N ARG A 33 -10.88 -4.31 -12.13
CA ARG A 33 -12.31 -4.18 -11.83
C ARG A 33 -12.70 -2.73 -11.56
N LEU A 34 -11.91 -2.01 -10.77
CA LEU A 34 -12.13 -0.59 -10.49
C LEU A 34 -12.16 0.24 -11.80
N ALA A 35 -11.21 -0.02 -12.71
CA ALA A 35 -11.14 0.68 -13.99
C ALA A 35 -12.35 0.40 -14.88
N LEU A 36 -12.81 -0.85 -14.91
CA LEU A 36 -14.03 -1.23 -15.64
C LEU A 36 -15.26 -0.53 -15.08
N ASP A 37 -15.48 -0.65 -13.76
CA ASP A 37 -16.66 -0.07 -13.10
C ASP A 37 -16.70 1.46 -13.25
N LEU A 38 -15.55 2.13 -13.15
CA LEU A 38 -15.44 3.58 -13.35
C LEU A 38 -15.83 3.98 -14.78
N TYR A 39 -15.41 3.20 -15.77
CA TYR A 39 -15.74 3.46 -17.17
C TYR A 39 -17.21 3.19 -17.48
N GLU A 40 -17.77 2.07 -17.00
CA GLU A 40 -19.17 1.71 -17.23
C GLU A 40 -20.15 2.68 -16.56
N LEU A 41 -19.85 3.12 -15.33
CA LEU A 41 -20.74 3.98 -14.55
C LEU A 41 -20.61 5.46 -14.89
N HIS A 42 -19.41 5.91 -15.27
CA HIS A 42 -19.09 7.33 -15.38
C HIS A 42 -18.41 7.72 -16.69
N GLY A 43 -18.06 6.77 -17.56
CA GLY A 43 -17.34 7.06 -18.80
C GLY A 43 -15.92 7.60 -18.59
N VAL A 44 -15.36 7.41 -17.39
CA VAL A 44 -14.04 7.92 -17.00
C VAL A 44 -13.04 6.75 -16.98
N ARG A 45 -11.86 6.94 -17.58
CA ARG A 45 -10.79 5.94 -17.50
C ARG A 45 -9.97 6.18 -16.24
N LEU A 46 -9.66 5.11 -15.51
CA LEU A 46 -8.86 5.22 -14.27
C LEU A 46 -7.49 5.87 -14.53
N GLY A 47 -6.86 5.58 -15.67
CA GLY A 47 -5.59 6.19 -16.06
C GLY A 47 -5.64 7.71 -16.33
N ASP A 48 -6.83 8.28 -16.54
CA ASP A 48 -7.01 9.74 -16.68
C ASP A 48 -7.12 10.45 -15.31
N LEU A 49 -7.02 9.70 -14.20
CA LEU A 49 -7.12 10.22 -12.83
C LEU A 49 -5.79 10.11 -12.08
N MET A 50 -5.54 11.04 -11.16
CA MET A 50 -4.50 10.87 -10.15
C MET A 50 -5.01 9.93 -9.06
N SER A 51 -4.35 8.78 -8.89
CA SER A 51 -4.71 7.82 -7.85
C SER A 51 -4.15 8.29 -6.50
N VAL A 52 -4.99 8.29 -5.46
CA VAL A 52 -4.59 8.66 -4.10
C VAL A 52 -5.11 7.64 -3.10
N ARG A 53 -4.27 7.21 -2.15
CA ARG A 53 -4.68 6.33 -1.05
C ARG A 53 -3.79 6.49 0.17
N SER A 54 -4.30 6.14 1.34
CA SER A 54 -3.56 6.26 2.60
C SER A 54 -3.81 5.04 3.48
N PHE A 55 -2.72 4.43 3.97
CA PHE A 55 -2.71 3.34 4.95
C PHE A 55 -3.57 2.14 4.53
N LEU A 56 -3.37 1.65 3.30
CA LEU A 56 -4.26 0.64 2.72
C LEU A 56 -3.54 -0.56 2.10
N ASP A 57 -2.37 -0.39 1.49
CA ASP A 57 -1.69 -1.48 0.79
C ASP A 57 -1.17 -2.56 1.77
N HIS A 58 -0.82 -2.18 3.02
CA HIS A 58 -0.46 -3.13 4.07
C HIS A 58 -1.65 -3.98 4.56
N ASN A 59 -2.89 -3.50 4.41
CA ASN A 59 -4.10 -4.15 4.88
C ASN A 59 -4.86 -4.89 3.76
N ARG A 60 -4.27 -4.99 2.56
CA ARG A 60 -4.82 -5.83 1.50
C ARG A 60 -4.80 -7.30 1.93
N VAL A 61 -5.76 -8.08 1.42
CA VAL A 61 -5.72 -9.53 1.58
C VAL A 61 -4.46 -10.09 0.92
N TYR A 62 -3.72 -10.93 1.63
CA TYR A 62 -2.53 -11.57 1.07
C TYR A 62 -2.89 -12.51 -0.08
N ASN A 63 -2.27 -12.26 -1.22
CA ASN A 63 -2.27 -13.16 -2.36
C ASN A 63 -0.90 -13.84 -2.45
N PRO A 64 -0.85 -15.19 -2.48
CA PRO A 64 0.38 -15.91 -2.76
C PRO A 64 0.97 -15.43 -4.10
N PRO A 65 2.29 -15.24 -4.19
CA PRO A 65 2.92 -14.82 -5.43
C PRO A 65 2.73 -15.87 -6.53
N ILE A 66 2.50 -15.39 -7.75
CA ILE A 66 2.40 -16.21 -8.96
C ILE A 66 3.78 -16.37 -9.60
N ILE A 67 4.63 -15.36 -9.48
CA ILE A 67 5.98 -15.31 -10.03
C ILE A 67 6.97 -15.67 -8.91
N ASP A 68 7.91 -16.56 -9.18
CA ASP A 68 8.97 -16.87 -8.21
C ASP A 68 9.98 -15.73 -8.09
N ARG A 69 10.38 -15.43 -6.84
CA ARG A 69 11.47 -14.50 -6.51
C ARG A 69 12.75 -15.28 -6.17
N PRO A 70 13.71 -15.41 -7.09
CA PRO A 70 14.96 -16.12 -6.82
C PRO A 70 15.86 -15.37 -5.84
N GLU A 71 15.77 -14.03 -5.79
CA GLU A 71 16.58 -13.15 -4.96
C GLU A 71 16.45 -13.48 -3.47
N ALA A 72 17.49 -13.13 -2.71
CA ALA A 72 17.43 -13.15 -1.27
C ALA A 72 16.41 -12.11 -0.77
N PRO A 73 15.60 -12.43 0.25
CA PRO A 73 14.70 -11.44 0.83
C PRO A 73 15.48 -10.29 1.44
N MET A 74 14.95 -9.07 1.28
CA MET A 74 15.47 -7.83 1.87
C MET A 74 14.84 -7.55 3.23
N SER A 75 13.58 -7.94 3.42
CA SER A 75 12.83 -7.75 4.65
C SER A 75 13.47 -8.50 5.81
N SER A 76 13.38 -7.91 6.99
CA SER A 76 13.73 -8.50 8.28
C SER A 76 12.51 -8.77 9.17
N GLY A 77 11.33 -8.30 8.77
CA GLY A 77 10.07 -8.54 9.44
C GLY A 77 9.65 -10.02 9.57
N ALA A 78 8.54 -10.25 10.27
CA ALA A 78 7.95 -11.58 10.46
C ALA A 78 6.46 -11.54 10.14
N PHE A 79 6.01 -12.39 9.21
CA PHE A 79 4.66 -12.35 8.68
C PHE A 79 3.99 -13.73 8.74
N ALA A 80 2.67 -13.71 8.91
CA ALA A 80 1.82 -14.88 8.82
C ALA A 80 0.57 -14.55 8.02
N PHE A 81 -0.11 -15.60 7.54
CA PHE A 81 -1.45 -15.52 7.01
C PHE A 81 -2.25 -16.69 7.57
N ARG A 82 -3.35 -16.39 8.26
CA ARG A 82 -4.24 -17.41 8.87
C ARG A 82 -3.46 -18.42 9.73
N GLY A 83 -2.57 -17.90 10.58
CA GLY A 83 -1.75 -18.70 11.50
C GLY A 83 -0.58 -19.46 10.85
N LYS A 84 -0.35 -19.32 9.55
CA LYS A 84 0.80 -19.93 8.86
C LYS A 84 1.86 -18.89 8.57
N ARG A 85 3.10 -19.14 9.03
CA ARG A 85 4.26 -18.30 8.74
C ARG A 85 4.50 -18.21 7.23
N LEU A 86 4.68 -16.98 6.73
CA LEU A 86 5.03 -16.71 5.34
C LEU A 86 6.56 -16.67 5.16
N LYS A 87 7.02 -17.02 3.95
CA LYS A 87 8.41 -16.77 3.54
C LYS A 87 8.54 -15.29 3.17
N LEU A 88 9.60 -14.61 3.63
CA LEU A 88 9.80 -13.18 3.38
C LEU A 88 9.81 -12.84 1.89
N ARG A 89 10.51 -13.64 1.08
CA ARG A 89 10.52 -13.49 -0.38
C ARG A 89 9.12 -13.55 -1.00
N ASN A 90 8.19 -14.30 -0.41
CA ASN A 90 6.82 -14.39 -0.91
C ASN A 90 5.98 -13.17 -0.52
N VAL A 91 6.30 -12.51 0.60
CA VAL A 91 5.63 -11.27 1.03
C VAL A 91 6.09 -10.11 0.15
N GLU A 92 7.40 -10.01 -0.07
CA GLU A 92 8.00 -9.05 -1.02
C GLU A 92 7.42 -9.21 -2.43
N GLN A 93 7.45 -10.44 -2.95
CA GLN A 93 6.93 -10.73 -4.29
C GLN A 93 5.41 -10.48 -4.41
N SER A 94 4.64 -10.79 -3.35
CA SER A 94 3.22 -10.44 -3.30
C SER A 94 2.99 -8.92 -3.32
N LEU A 95 3.84 -8.13 -2.68
CA LEU A 95 3.77 -6.67 -2.76
C LEU A 95 4.10 -6.18 -4.18
N LYS A 96 5.18 -6.70 -4.77
CA LYS A 96 5.56 -6.37 -6.15
C LYS A 96 4.43 -6.66 -7.13
N GLU A 97 3.85 -7.86 -7.11
CA GLU A 97 2.75 -8.23 -8.00
C GLU A 97 1.51 -7.37 -7.77
N HIS A 98 1.20 -7.00 -6.52
CA HIS A 98 0.14 -6.05 -6.22
C HIS A 98 0.39 -4.67 -6.86
N LEU A 99 1.60 -4.13 -6.72
CA LEU A 99 1.98 -2.85 -7.32
C LEU A 99 2.01 -2.90 -8.86
N MET A 100 2.40 -4.03 -9.44
CA MET A 100 2.38 -4.26 -10.89
C MET A 100 0.96 -4.14 -11.46
N LYS A 101 -0.07 -4.63 -10.75
CA LYS A 101 -1.47 -4.46 -11.19
C LYS A 101 -1.89 -2.99 -11.31
N TRP A 102 -1.33 -2.13 -10.46
CA TRP A 102 -1.62 -0.69 -10.48
C TRP A 102 -0.86 0.07 -11.54
N SER A 103 0.31 -0.44 -11.97
CA SER A 103 1.21 0.23 -12.91
C SER A 103 0.52 0.77 -14.18
N PRO A 104 -0.37 0.03 -14.88
CA PRO A 104 -1.03 0.53 -16.09
C PRO A 104 -1.91 1.76 -15.87
N TYR A 105 -2.43 1.94 -14.65
CA TYR A 105 -3.41 2.96 -14.31
C TYR A 105 -2.80 4.24 -13.72
N VAL A 106 -1.48 4.25 -13.48
CA VAL A 106 -0.80 5.36 -12.79
C VAL A 106 0.31 5.99 -13.62
N ALA A 107 0.47 5.58 -14.88
CA ALA A 107 1.49 6.11 -15.78
C ALA A 107 1.31 7.62 -16.06
N GLN A 108 0.07 8.08 -16.29
CA GLN A 108 -0.20 9.46 -16.73
C GLN A 108 -0.17 10.48 -15.59
N HIS A 109 -0.87 10.20 -14.49
CA HIS A 109 -1.06 11.15 -13.39
C HIS A 109 -0.45 10.70 -12.06
N GLY A 110 0.11 9.48 -12.01
CA GLY A 110 0.80 8.96 -10.85
C GLY A 110 -0.11 8.44 -9.75
N LEU A 111 0.56 7.96 -8.71
CA LEU A 111 -0.01 7.40 -7.49
C LEU A 111 0.58 8.12 -6.28
N LEU A 112 -0.24 8.89 -5.57
CA LEU A 112 0.12 9.44 -4.26
C LEU A 112 -0.33 8.48 -3.17
N MET A 113 0.61 7.96 -2.39
CA MET A 113 0.31 7.07 -1.29
C MET A 113 0.96 7.50 0.02
N ILE A 114 0.23 7.31 1.11
CA ILE A 114 0.76 7.35 2.47
C ILE A 114 0.70 5.94 3.01
N GLU A 115 1.80 5.42 3.56
CA GLU A 115 1.84 4.03 4.00
C GLU A 115 2.52 3.86 5.36
N LEU A 116 2.09 2.83 6.10
CA LEU A 116 2.66 2.40 7.37
C LEU A 116 3.68 1.28 7.15
N HIS A 117 4.78 1.34 7.90
CA HIS A 117 5.94 0.47 7.75
C HIS A 117 6.44 -0.05 9.09
N THR A 118 7.03 -1.25 9.06
CA THR A 118 7.84 -1.78 10.15
C THR A 118 9.29 -1.28 10.06
N VAL A 119 10.11 -1.60 11.06
CA VAL A 119 11.55 -1.36 11.10
C VAL A 119 12.28 -2.63 11.48
N ALA A 120 13.57 -2.72 11.15
CA ALA A 120 14.37 -3.87 11.55
C ALA A 120 14.35 -4.10 13.07
N PRO A 121 14.35 -5.36 13.56
CA PRO A 121 14.34 -5.68 14.99
C PRO A 121 15.44 -4.98 15.79
N GLU A 122 16.63 -4.81 15.21
CA GLU A 122 17.76 -4.10 15.80
C GLU A 122 17.43 -2.62 16.03
N ASN A 123 16.76 -1.97 15.07
CA ASN A 123 16.30 -0.59 15.19
C ASN A 123 15.18 -0.47 16.21
N ALA A 124 14.21 -1.40 16.21
CA ALA A 124 13.15 -1.45 17.21
C ALA A 124 13.72 -1.55 18.64
N ARG A 125 14.72 -2.42 18.83
CA ARG A 125 15.44 -2.57 20.10
C ARG A 125 16.15 -1.28 20.54
N LEU A 126 16.84 -0.61 19.61
CA LEU A 126 17.56 0.64 19.91
C LEU A 126 16.61 1.82 20.21
N MET A 127 15.41 1.80 19.63
CA MET A 127 14.41 2.87 19.74
C MET A 127 13.29 2.55 20.74
N GLN A 128 13.52 1.61 21.66
CA GLN A 128 12.54 1.24 22.67
C GLN A 128 12.07 2.47 23.48
N GLY A 129 10.75 2.62 23.62
CA GLY A 129 10.13 3.77 24.28
C GLY A 129 10.09 5.07 23.45
N LYS A 130 10.73 5.09 22.26
CA LYS A 130 10.70 6.21 21.30
C LYS A 130 9.91 5.88 20.04
N LEU A 131 9.81 4.59 19.70
CA LEU A 131 9.06 4.09 18.55
C LEU A 131 8.10 2.98 19.02
N PRO A 132 6.83 2.98 18.61
CA PRO A 132 5.86 1.97 19.01
C PRO A 132 6.02 0.64 18.23
N ALA A 133 7.20 0.35 17.67
CA ALA A 133 7.45 -0.76 16.75
C ALA A 133 6.98 -2.10 17.30
N THR A 134 7.33 -2.45 18.54
CA THR A 134 6.91 -3.74 19.13
C THR A 134 5.40 -3.92 19.18
N ALA A 135 4.66 -2.90 19.60
CA ALA A 135 3.20 -2.97 19.68
C ALA A 135 2.58 -2.98 18.27
N TYR A 136 3.07 -2.13 17.37
CA TYR A 136 2.60 -2.07 16.00
C TYR A 136 2.85 -3.35 15.21
N ASP A 137 4.08 -3.88 15.23
CA ASP A 137 4.43 -5.11 14.53
C ASP A 137 3.60 -6.28 15.04
N ALA A 138 3.39 -6.35 16.36
CA ALA A 138 2.55 -7.38 16.97
C ALA A 138 1.09 -7.25 16.52
N THR A 139 0.46 -6.07 16.64
CA THR A 139 -0.98 -5.93 16.32
C THR A 139 -1.26 -6.12 14.84
N HIS A 140 -0.39 -5.63 13.95
CA HIS A 140 -0.53 -5.83 12.50
C HIS A 140 -0.23 -7.28 12.12
N GLY A 141 0.85 -7.86 12.65
CA GLY A 141 1.21 -9.25 12.39
C GLY A 141 0.15 -10.26 12.87
N PHE A 142 -0.50 -10.01 14.01
CA PHE A 142 -1.59 -10.85 14.51
C PHE A 142 -2.91 -10.71 13.74
N SER A 143 -3.06 -9.66 12.93
CA SER A 143 -4.29 -9.38 12.19
C SER A 143 -4.13 -9.58 10.67
N ASP A 144 -3.15 -10.37 10.25
CA ASP A 144 -2.85 -10.65 8.83
C ASP A 144 -2.62 -9.37 8.01
N GLN A 145 -1.89 -8.40 8.58
CA GLN A 145 -1.46 -7.16 7.92
C GLN A 145 0.05 -7.14 7.66
N TYR A 146 0.46 -6.53 6.55
CA TYR A 146 1.80 -6.68 5.96
C TYR A 146 2.53 -5.35 5.86
N ILE A 147 2.93 -4.81 7.00
CA ILE A 147 3.78 -3.62 7.08
C ILE A 147 5.25 -3.99 6.79
N LEU A 148 5.73 -3.69 5.58
CA LEU A 148 7.12 -3.92 5.16
C LEU A 148 7.98 -2.68 5.46
N GLU A 149 9.28 -2.86 5.65
CA GLU A 149 10.22 -1.75 5.84
C GLU A 149 10.23 -0.83 4.62
N ILE A 150 10.41 0.48 4.83
CA ILE A 150 10.41 1.48 3.74
C ILE A 150 11.37 1.10 2.59
N PRO A 151 12.64 0.71 2.83
CA PRO A 151 13.54 0.32 1.74
C PRO A 151 13.06 -0.89 0.94
N VAL A 152 12.32 -1.81 1.58
CA VAL A 152 11.76 -2.99 0.93
C VAL A 152 10.56 -2.59 0.07
N PHE A 153 9.68 -1.74 0.61
CA PHE A 153 8.54 -1.21 -0.13
C PHE A 153 8.98 -0.45 -1.39
N ASP A 154 9.95 0.47 -1.23
CA ASP A 154 10.50 1.28 -2.32
C ASP A 154 11.18 0.40 -3.39
N ALA A 155 11.89 -0.66 -2.97
CA ALA A 155 12.47 -1.63 -3.91
C ALA A 155 11.41 -2.43 -4.68
N MET A 156 10.34 -2.89 -4.01
CA MET A 156 9.26 -3.63 -4.66
C MET A 156 8.48 -2.74 -5.64
N ALA A 157 8.31 -1.45 -5.32
CA ALA A 157 7.73 -0.48 -6.22
C ALA A 157 8.59 -0.27 -7.46
N ALA A 158 9.90 -0.06 -7.29
CA ALA A 158 10.83 0.09 -8.42
C ALA A 158 10.85 -1.16 -9.32
N GLU A 159 10.88 -2.36 -8.73
CA GLU A 159 10.80 -3.62 -9.47
C GLU A 159 9.44 -3.84 -10.18
N ALA A 160 8.38 -3.21 -9.69
CA ALA A 160 7.06 -3.22 -10.32
C ALA A 160 6.92 -2.19 -11.46
N GLY A 161 7.98 -1.44 -11.76
CA GLY A 161 7.98 -0.38 -12.77
C GLY A 161 7.53 0.98 -12.23
N LEU A 162 7.37 1.15 -10.91
CA LEU A 162 6.97 2.41 -10.30
C LEU A 162 8.18 3.22 -9.85
N GLU A 163 8.44 4.34 -10.52
CA GLU A 163 9.47 5.30 -10.18
C GLU A 163 9.00 6.27 -9.10
N MET A 164 9.72 6.29 -7.98
CA MET A 164 9.49 7.24 -6.89
C MET A 164 9.96 8.65 -7.28
N GLN A 165 9.05 9.62 -7.20
CA GLN A 165 9.34 11.03 -7.39
C GLN A 165 9.85 11.63 -6.08
N ALA A 166 11.17 11.70 -5.91
CA ALA A 166 11.82 12.07 -4.66
C ALA A 166 11.42 13.47 -4.14
N GLU A 167 11.24 14.45 -5.03
CA GLU A 167 10.84 15.82 -4.65
C GLU A 167 9.50 15.84 -3.91
N HIS A 168 8.60 14.94 -4.28
CA HIS A 168 7.24 14.79 -3.75
C HIS A 168 7.10 13.66 -2.74
N SER A 169 8.21 13.03 -2.31
CA SER A 169 8.21 11.90 -1.39
C SER A 169 8.90 12.25 -0.08
N ARG A 170 8.36 11.77 1.05
CA ARG A 170 8.87 12.04 2.41
C ARG A 170 8.73 10.81 3.30
N THR A 171 9.52 10.73 4.35
CA THR A 171 9.33 9.74 5.43
C THR A 171 9.08 10.45 6.74
N PHE A 172 8.44 9.75 7.67
CA PHE A 172 8.16 10.26 9.01
C PHE A 172 8.58 9.21 10.06
N PRO A 173 9.57 9.54 10.91
CA PRO A 173 10.47 10.70 10.85
C PRO A 173 11.24 10.88 9.52
N SER A 174 11.79 12.08 9.29
CA SER A 174 12.48 12.45 8.05
C SER A 174 13.77 11.67 7.77
N SER A 175 14.26 10.91 8.75
CA SER A 175 15.36 9.97 8.60
C SER A 175 14.94 8.58 9.08
N LEU A 176 15.55 7.53 8.53
CA LEU A 176 15.38 6.18 9.04
C LEU A 176 16.00 6.05 10.45
N PRO A 177 15.46 5.18 11.32
CA PRO A 177 14.27 4.35 11.12
C PRO A 177 12.98 5.18 11.12
N ALA A 178 12.13 4.99 10.10
CA ALA A 178 10.85 5.66 9.93
C ALA A 178 9.75 4.64 9.69
N THR A 179 8.55 4.92 10.20
CA THR A 179 7.40 4.00 10.18
C THR A 179 6.25 4.51 9.32
N VAL A 180 6.34 5.71 8.78
CA VAL A 180 5.37 6.24 7.82
C VAL A 180 6.11 6.79 6.62
N SER A 181 5.59 6.54 5.43
CA SER A 181 6.06 7.14 4.19
C SER A 181 4.94 7.89 3.50
N LEU A 182 5.30 8.95 2.79
CA LEU A 182 4.52 9.55 1.72
C LEU A 182 5.33 9.36 0.44
N ARG A 183 4.71 8.74 -0.56
CA ARG A 183 5.33 8.43 -1.84
C ARG A 183 4.46 8.94 -2.97
N PHE A 184 5.08 9.58 -3.94
CA PHE A 184 4.47 9.83 -5.23
C PHE A 184 5.19 8.98 -6.27
N PHE A 185 4.46 8.03 -6.87
CA PHE A 185 4.98 7.10 -7.86
C PHE A 185 4.44 7.42 -9.26
N ARG A 186 5.23 7.10 -10.29
CA ARG A 186 4.82 7.07 -11.71
C ARG A 186 5.31 5.80 -12.37
N ALA A 187 4.52 5.23 -13.27
CA ALA A 187 4.90 4.07 -14.08
C ALA A 187 5.57 4.50 -15.40
#